data_AF-A0A0S9C8I9-F1
#
_entry.id   AF-A0A0S9C8I9-F1
#
_cell.length_a   1.000
_cell.length_b   1.000
_cell.length_c   1.000
_cell.angle_alpha   90.00
_cell.angle_beta   90.00
_cell.angle_gamma   90.00
#
_symmetry.space_group_name_H-M   'P 1'
#
loop_
_entity.id
_entity.type
_entity.pdbx_description
1 polymer ?
#
loop_
_entity_poly.entity_id
_entity_poly.type
_entity_poly.pdbx_seq_one_letter_code
_entity_poly.pdbx_strand_id
1 'polypeptide(L)'
;MPLDAIVAVEGGFTGEEVRDPATLNAALLAWPNIMLRLDHPQHRRSFLKKRGPFVRVAFRLDDPEPFIRLLVWQLGHRASRQDGLPN
;
A
#
# COMPACT_ATOMS: atom_id res chain seq x y z
N MET A 1 6.21 2.19 6.92
CA MET A 1 5.54 3.00 5.88
C MET A 1 4.44 3.76 6.58
N PRO A 2 4.27 5.06 6.34
CA PRO A 2 3.27 5.82 7.06
C PRO A 2 1.87 5.56 6.45
N LEU A 3 0.83 5.52 7.29
CA LEU A 3 -0.54 5.20 6.90
C LEU A 3 -1.15 6.28 6.00
N ASP A 4 -0.66 7.52 6.14
CA ASP A 4 -1.07 8.67 5.36
C ASP A 4 -0.70 8.55 3.85
N ALA A 5 0.36 7.83 3.54
CA ALA A 5 0.78 7.60 2.16
C ALA A 5 -0.10 6.59 1.41
N ILE A 6 -0.95 5.82 2.08
CA ILE A 6 -1.83 4.83 1.46
C ILE A 6 -3.06 5.55 0.90
N VAL A 7 -3.36 5.32 -0.39
CA VAL A 7 -4.54 5.86 -1.07
C VAL A 7 -5.61 4.79 -1.31
N ALA A 8 -5.21 3.54 -1.52
CA ALA A 8 -6.14 2.46 -1.80
C ALA A 8 -5.59 1.08 -1.41
N VAL A 9 -6.51 0.15 -1.23
CA VAL A 9 -6.25 -1.28 -1.05
C VAL A 9 -6.97 -2.06 -2.15
N GLU A 10 -6.25 -2.95 -2.80
CA GLU A 10 -6.72 -3.76 -3.94
C GLU A 10 -6.55 -5.25 -3.59
N GLY A 11 -7.61 -6.04 -3.79
CA GLY A 11 -7.60 -7.50 -3.59
C GLY A 11 -7.37 -8.30 -4.89
N GLY A 12 -7.31 -7.64 -6.04
CA GLY A 12 -7.08 -8.25 -7.34
C GLY A 12 -5.96 -7.53 -8.09
N PHE A 13 -4.95 -8.29 -8.51
CA PHE A 13 -3.81 -7.79 -9.28
C PHE A 13 -3.18 -8.92 -10.08
N THR A 14 -2.49 -8.54 -11.14
CA THR A 14 -1.79 -9.44 -12.05
C THR A 14 -0.40 -9.77 -11.53
N GLY A 15 0.18 -10.85 -12.04
CA GLY A 15 1.55 -11.20 -11.66
C GLY A 15 2.63 -10.26 -12.19
N GLU A 16 2.31 -9.49 -13.23
CA GLU A 16 3.17 -8.41 -13.72
C GLU A 16 3.23 -7.27 -12.70
N GLU A 17 2.09 -6.85 -12.15
CA GLU A 17 2.02 -5.82 -11.11
C GLU A 17 2.78 -6.21 -9.84
N VAL A 18 2.76 -7.50 -9.47
CA VAL A 18 3.52 -8.01 -8.31
C VAL A 18 5.03 -8.00 -8.56
N ARG A 19 5.47 -8.20 -9.80
CA ARG A 19 6.88 -8.25 -10.20
C ARG A 19 7.44 -6.90 -10.64
N ASP A 20 6.59 -5.89 -10.80
CA ASP A 20 6.96 -4.53 -11.17
C ASP A 20 8.06 -4.00 -10.21
N PRO A 21 9.17 -3.44 -10.72
CA PRO A 21 10.21 -2.81 -9.91
C PRO A 21 9.70 -1.72 -8.95
N ALA A 22 8.62 -1.04 -9.32
CA ALA A 22 7.92 -0.03 -8.52
C ALA A 22 6.94 -0.63 -7.51
N THR A 23 6.83 -1.95 -7.44
CA THR A 23 6.10 -2.69 -6.41
C THR A 23 7.08 -3.24 -5.36
N LEU A 24 6.78 -2.96 -4.09
CA LEU A 24 7.42 -3.60 -2.97
C LEU A 24 6.70 -4.93 -2.69
N ASN A 25 7.24 -6.03 -3.23
CA ASN A 25 6.75 -7.36 -2.91
C ASN A 25 7.34 -7.82 -1.56
N ALA A 26 6.50 -7.85 -0.53
CA ALA A 26 6.80 -8.35 0.81
C ALA A 26 6.26 -9.78 1.05
N ALA A 27 5.67 -10.43 0.04
CA ALA A 27 5.20 -11.80 0.11
C ALA A 27 6.33 -12.79 -0.28
N LEU A 28 7.38 -12.84 0.56
CA LEU A 28 8.64 -13.53 0.26
C LEU A 28 8.49 -15.04 -0.02
N LEU A 29 7.45 -15.68 0.51
CA LEU A 29 7.27 -17.14 0.47
C LEU A 29 5.97 -17.60 -0.21
N ALA A 30 5.05 -16.68 -0.52
CA ALA A 30 3.71 -17.04 -1.00
C ALA A 30 3.18 -15.97 -1.95
N TRP A 31 2.18 -16.33 -2.77
CA TRP A 31 1.50 -15.35 -3.62
C TRP A 31 0.82 -14.28 -2.75
N PRO A 32 1.03 -12.98 -3.01
CA PRO A 32 0.33 -11.94 -2.29
C PRO A 32 -1.17 -12.02 -2.58
N ASN A 33 -1.98 -11.58 -1.62
CA ASN A 33 -3.42 -11.47 -1.77
C ASN A 33 -3.95 -10.04 -1.57
N ILE A 34 -3.08 -9.13 -1.15
CA ILE A 34 -3.39 -7.70 -1.01
C ILE A 34 -2.29 -6.87 -1.66
N MET A 35 -2.71 -5.82 -2.35
CA MET A 35 -1.87 -4.75 -2.87
C MET A 35 -2.32 -3.43 -2.27
N LEU A 36 -1.38 -2.64 -1.76
CA LEU A 36 -1.62 -1.25 -1.37
C LEU A 36 -1.09 -0.33 -2.43
N ARG A 37 -1.86 0.71 -2.74
CA ARG A 37 -1.41 1.83 -3.57
C ARG A 37 -1.05 3.00 -2.70
N LEU A 38 0.04 3.64 -3.09
CA LEU A 38 0.57 4.80 -2.41
C LEU A 38 0.30 6.03 -3.27
N ASP A 39 -0.07 7.11 -2.61
CA ASP A 39 -0.34 8.41 -3.24
C ASP A 39 0.94 9.03 -3.83
N HIS A 40 2.08 8.77 -3.17
CA HIS A 40 3.38 9.29 -3.55
C HIS A 40 4.43 8.16 -3.56
N PRO A 41 5.41 8.19 -4.48
CA PRO A 41 6.51 7.24 -4.48
C PRO A 41 7.28 7.25 -3.15
N GLN A 42 7.36 6.10 -2.50
CA GLN A 42 8.07 5.92 -1.24
C GLN A 42 9.49 5.39 -1.48
N HIS A 43 10.44 5.92 -0.72
CA HIS A 43 11.83 5.47 -0.78
C HIS A 43 12.04 4.28 0.16
N ARG A 44 12.75 3.25 -0.32
CA ARG A 44 13.12 2.11 0.52
C ARG A 44 14.21 2.55 1.50
N ARG A 45 14.01 2.34 2.81
CA ARG A 45 15.00 2.59 3.87
C ARG A 45 16.11 1.52 3.92
N SER A 46 16.64 1.09 2.78
CA SER A 46 17.74 0.11 2.75
C SER A 46 19.08 0.83 2.59
N PHE A 47 19.99 0.62 3.53
CA PHE A 47 21.39 1.09 3.47
C PHE A 47 22.22 0.38 2.39
N LEU A 48 21.76 -0.77 1.87
CA LEU A 48 22.44 -1.49 0.78
C LEU A 48 21.58 -1.53 -0.48
N LYS A 49 22.20 -1.05 -1.56
CA LYS A 49 21.71 -0.89 -2.95
C LYS A 49 20.48 0.02 -3.11
N LYS A 50 20.68 1.14 -3.80
CA LYS A 50 19.63 2.08 -4.27
C LYS A 50 18.64 1.34 -5.17
N ARG A 51 17.62 0.70 -4.58
CA ARG A 51 16.42 0.29 -5.32
C ARG A 51 15.54 1.52 -5.49
N GLY A 52 14.95 1.66 -6.67
CA GLY A 52 14.08 2.78 -7.02
C GLY A 52 12.89 2.93 -6.07
N PRO A 53 12.22 4.09 -6.09
CA PRO A 53 11.04 4.32 -5.27
C PRO A 53 9.92 3.33 -5.66
N PHE A 54 9.05 3.04 -4.71
CA PHE A 54 7.89 2.16 -4.92
C PHE A 54 6.58 2.93 -4.71
N VAL A 55 5.59 2.64 -5.53
CA VAL A 55 4.24 3.22 -5.45
C VAL A 55 3.20 2.18 -5.05
N ARG A 56 3.62 0.92 -4.96
CA ARG A 56 2.76 -0.22 -4.58
C ARG A 56 3.43 -1.09 -3.55
N VAL A 57 2.65 -1.73 -2.69
CA VAL A 57 3.12 -2.74 -1.72
C VAL A 57 2.26 -3.98 -1.83
N ALA A 58 2.85 -5.09 -2.25
CA ALA A 58 2.18 -6.39 -2.31
C ALA A 58 2.55 -7.20 -1.08
N PHE A 59 1.57 -7.74 -0.36
CA PHE A 59 1.82 -8.64 0.76
C PHE A 59 0.71 -9.68 0.90
N ARG A 60 0.97 -10.66 1.76
CA ARG A 60 0.02 -11.72 2.09
C ARG A 60 -0.48 -11.52 3.50
N LEU A 61 -1.81 -11.56 3.67
CA LEU A 61 -2.48 -11.69 4.97
C LEU A 61 -3.22 -13.02 5.03
N ASP A 62 -3.25 -13.67 6.19
CA ASP A 62 -4.04 -14.89 6.34
C ASP A 62 -5.54 -14.60 6.34
N ASP A 63 -5.96 -13.48 6.93
CA ASP A 63 -7.34 -12.97 6.85
C ASP A 63 -7.37 -11.53 6.29
N PRO A 64 -7.59 -11.36 4.97
CA PRO A 64 -7.54 -10.05 4.32
C PRO A 64 -8.78 -9.19 4.59
N GLU A 65 -9.94 -9.80 4.83
CA GLU A 65 -11.22 -9.08 4.87
C GLU A 65 -11.31 -8.05 6.01
N PRO A 66 -11.03 -8.41 7.28
CA PRO A 66 -11.07 -7.45 8.38
C PRO A 66 -10.08 -6.30 8.18
N PHE A 67 -8.90 -6.61 7.63
CA PHE A 67 -7.88 -5.60 7.35
C PHE A 67 -8.36 -4.60 6.28
N ILE A 68 -8.90 -5.10 5.15
CA ILE A 68 -9.43 -4.26 4.08
C ILE A 68 -10.54 -3.36 4.63
N ARG A 69 -11.48 -3.91 5.41
CA ARG A 69 -12.59 -3.16 6.01
C ARG A 69 -12.10 -2.03 6.91
N LEU A 70 -11.17 -2.32 7.82
CA LEU A 70 -10.60 -1.32 8.72
C LEU A 70 -9.81 -0.25 7.97
N LEU A 71 -9.05 -0.64 6.95
CA LEU A 71 -8.26 0.29 6.16
C LEU A 71 -9.15 1.22 5.32
N VAL A 72 -10.17 0.68 4.64
CA VAL A 72 -11.16 1.48 3.90
C VAL A 72 -11.87 2.45 4.83
N TRP A 73 -12.27 1.98 6.02
CA TRP A 73 -12.88 2.83 7.04
C TRP A 73 -11.94 3.98 7.46
N GLN A 74 -10.68 3.68 7.76
CA GLN A 74 -9.66 4.69 8.10
C GLN A 74 -9.42 5.71 6.97
N LEU A 75 -9.37 5.26 5.72
CA LEU A 75 -9.19 6.14 4.56
C LEU A 75 -10.39 7.09 4.39
N GLY A 76 -11.61 6.59 4.58
CA GLY A 76 -12.82 7.42 4.59
C GLY A 76 -12.82 8.48 5.71
N HIS A 77 -12.29 8.14 6.89
CA HIS A 77 -12.17 9.09 8.03
C HIS A 77 -11.10 10.16 7.80
N ARG A 78 -10.13 9.91 6.92
CA ARG A 78 -9.11 10.91 6.56
C ARG A 78 -9.66 11.95 5.60
N ALA A 79 -10.46 11.53 4.62
CA ALA A 79 -11.11 12.45 3.69
C ALA A 79 -11.95 13.49 4.45
N SER A 80 -12.73 13.06 5.45
CA SER A 80 -13.56 13.96 6.26
C SER A 80 -12.79 14.88 7.21
N ARG A 81 -11.50 14.62 7.49
CA ARG A 81 -10.66 15.47 8.34
C ARG A 81 -9.97 16.61 7.57
N GLN A 82 -9.85 16.50 6.25
CA GLN A 82 -9.24 17.53 5.40
C GLN A 82 -10.21 18.67 5.02
N ASP A 83 -11.52 18.47 5.17
CA ASP A 83 -12.56 19.48 4.88
C ASP A 83 -12.79 20.50 6.02
N GLY A 84 -11.91 20.55 7.02
CA GLY A 84 -12.12 21.27 8.28
C GLY A 84 -11.29 22.54 8.52
N LEU A 85 -10.90 23.30 7.48
CA LEU A 85 -10.21 24.58 7.65
C LEU A 85 -11.03 25.74 7.03
N PRO A 86 -11.75 26.54 7.83
CA PRO A 86 -12.15 27.88 7.42
C PRO A 86 -10.99 28.87 7.58
N ASN A 87 -10.89 29.80 6.62
CA ASN A 87 -10.03 30.99 6.61
C ASN A 87 -10.14 31.84 7.88
#